data_AF-A0A836SJ80-F1
#
_entry.id   AF-A0A836SJ80-F1
#
_cell.length_a   1.000
_cell.length_b   1.000
_cell.length_c   1.000
_cell.angle_alpha   90.00
_cell.angle_beta   90.00
_cell.angle_gamma   90.00
#
_symmetry.space_group_name_H-M   'P 1'
#
loop_
_entity.id
_entity.type
_entity.pdbx_description
1 polymer ?
#
loop_
_entity_poly.entity_id
_entity_poly.type
_entity_poly.pdbx_seq_one_letter_code
_entity_poly.pdbx_strand_id
1 'polypeptide(L)'
;MPNRTVMMMVGPDGVGKTTLLATMYHELSNLEASQSGFELVASQDTHHDLQEAYQKLTTIVTQPTFTPTGPLLKGTAGLIERQFEMVFKGKKELDLVFCDIAGGIIRAAEGNRDFDEFKTRLKQAVVIINVIDGSALVEGNDL
;
A
#
# COMPACT_ATOMS: atom_id res chain seq x y z
N MET A 1 -17.84 -9.70 -16.28
CA MET A 1 -17.02 -9.88 -15.06
C MET A 1 -16.77 -8.48 -14.52
N PRO A 2 -16.93 -8.20 -13.21
CA PRO A 2 -16.55 -6.88 -12.71
C PRO A 2 -15.07 -6.65 -13.04
N ASN A 3 -14.74 -5.44 -13.47
CA ASN A 3 -13.39 -5.06 -13.91
C ASN A 3 -12.46 -5.04 -12.69
N ARG A 4 -11.87 -6.20 -12.37
CA ARG A 4 -10.85 -6.33 -11.32
C ARG A 4 -9.51 -5.88 -11.86
N THR A 5 -8.99 -4.80 -11.29
CA THR A 5 -7.67 -4.23 -11.61
C THR A 5 -6.70 -4.58 -10.49
N VAL A 6 -5.66 -5.34 -10.82
CA VAL A 6 -4.58 -5.67 -9.88
C VAL A 6 -3.50 -4.60 -9.98
N MET A 7 -3.10 -4.07 -8.83
CA MET A 7 -2.07 -3.05 -8.66
C MET A 7 -0.98 -3.63 -7.76
N MET A 8 0.29 -3.48 -8.14
CA MET A 8 1.42 -4.00 -7.36
C MET A 8 2.15 -2.85 -6.67
N MET A 9 2.36 -2.95 -5.36
CA MET A 9 3.25 -2.08 -4.61
C MET A 9 4.62 -2.77 -4.53
N VAL A 10 5.66 -2.22 -5.15
CA VAL A 10 7.01 -2.81 -5.16
C VAL A 10 8.02 -1.85 -4.57
N GLY A 11 9.06 -2.41 -3.95
CA GLY A 11 10.14 -1.64 -3.32
C GLY A 11 10.78 -2.39 -2.15
N PRO A 12 12.01 -2.02 -1.73
CA PRO A 12 12.74 -2.67 -0.64
C PRO A 12 11.99 -2.70 0.70
N ASP A 13 12.51 -3.45 1.67
CA ASP A 13 12.01 -3.43 3.04
C ASP A 13 12.20 -2.03 3.65
N GLY A 14 11.23 -1.58 4.44
CA GLY A 14 11.30 -0.28 5.12
C GLY A 14 11.05 0.95 4.24
N VAL A 15 10.92 0.81 2.93
CA VAL A 15 10.78 1.94 1.98
C VAL A 15 9.45 2.71 2.08
N GLY A 16 8.51 2.27 2.92
CA GLY A 16 7.23 2.95 3.15
C GLY A 16 6.07 2.55 2.23
N LYS A 17 6.07 1.34 1.65
CA LYS A 17 4.96 0.84 0.80
C LYS A 17 3.58 0.89 1.48
N THR A 18 3.47 0.23 2.63
CA THR A 18 2.23 0.19 3.42
C THR A 18 1.84 1.58 3.92
N THR A 19 2.83 2.39 4.33
CA THR A 19 2.64 3.80 4.72
C THR A 19 2.03 4.61 3.59
N LEU A 20 2.59 4.53 2.38
CA LEU A 20 2.07 5.22 1.21
C LEU A 20 0.63 4.81 0.92
N LEU A 21 0.33 3.51 0.96
CA LEU A 21 -1.03 3.02 0.73
C LEU A 21 -2.01 3.49 1.82
N ALA A 22 -1.59 3.50 3.08
CA ALA A 22 -2.41 3.97 4.19
C ALA A 22 -2.73 5.48 4.06
N THR A 23 -1.72 6.30 3.74
CA THR A 23 -1.91 7.73 3.51
C THR A 23 -2.77 8.00 2.27
N MET A 24 -2.50 7.31 1.15
CA MET A 24 -3.34 7.41 -0.06
C MET A 24 -4.80 7.09 0.25
N TYR A 25 -5.04 5.99 0.98
CA TYR A 25 -6.39 5.61 1.35
C TYR A 25 -7.06 6.66 2.24
N HIS A 26 -6.35 7.17 3.27
CA HIS A 26 -6.87 8.23 4.14
C HIS A 26 -7.29 9.46 3.34
N GLU A 27 -6.40 10.00 2.50
CA GLU A 27 -6.69 11.18 1.68
C GLU A 27 -7.86 10.93 0.73
N LEU A 28 -7.87 9.79 0.01
CA LEU A 28 -8.93 9.47 -0.94
C LEU A 28 -10.28 9.19 -0.28
N SER A 29 -10.28 8.62 0.93
CA SER A 29 -11.49 8.32 1.69
C SER A 29 -12.15 9.58 2.29
N ASN A 30 -11.36 10.64 2.49
CA ASN A 30 -11.82 11.92 3.04
C ASN A 30 -12.23 12.93 1.96
N LEU A 31 -11.92 12.65 0.68
CA LEU A 31 -12.47 13.44 -0.41
C LEU A 31 -13.98 13.22 -0.46
N GLU A 32 -14.76 14.30 -0.34
CA GLU A 32 -16.19 14.21 -0.52
C GLU A 32 -16.50 13.68 -1.92
N ALA A 33 -17.45 12.75 -2.04
CA ALA A 33 -17.89 12.22 -3.33
C ALA A 33 -18.35 13.31 -4.31
N SER A 34 -18.82 14.45 -3.76
CA SER A 34 -19.20 15.66 -4.49
C SER A 34 -18.00 16.32 -5.21
N GLN A 35 -16.79 16.16 -4.68
CA GLN A 35 -15.55 16.78 -5.17
C GLN A 35 -14.74 15.84 -6.07
N SER A 36 -14.69 14.55 -5.75
CA SER A 36 -13.94 13.54 -6.51
C SER A 36 -14.74 12.90 -7.64
N GLY A 37 -16.08 12.90 -7.54
CA GLY A 37 -16.97 12.18 -8.46
C GLY A 37 -16.97 10.65 -8.28
N PHE A 38 -16.19 10.13 -7.33
CA PHE A 38 -16.11 8.71 -6.98
C PHE A 38 -15.85 8.50 -5.48
N GLU A 39 -16.23 7.34 -4.97
CA GLU A 39 -15.93 6.90 -3.62
C GLU A 39 -15.00 5.68 -3.67
N LEU A 40 -13.97 5.67 -2.82
CA LEU A 40 -13.08 4.53 -2.66
C LEU A 40 -13.44 3.80 -1.35
N VAL A 41 -14.04 2.62 -1.48
CA VAL A 41 -14.52 1.83 -0.34
C VAL A 41 -13.58 0.65 -0.13
N ALA A 42 -12.92 0.58 1.03
CA ALA A 42 -12.07 -0.56 1.37
C ALA A 42 -12.90 -1.73 1.94
N SER A 43 -12.44 -2.97 1.76
CA SER A 43 -12.97 -4.09 2.53
C SER A 43 -12.74 -3.86 4.03
N GLN A 44 -13.54 -4.49 4.90
CA GLN A 44 -13.46 -4.27 6.35
C GLN A 44 -12.05 -4.49 6.92
N ASP A 45 -11.40 -5.59 6.54
CA ASP A 45 -10.03 -5.91 6.97
C ASP A 45 -9.01 -4.90 6.42
N THR A 46 -9.17 -4.50 5.14
CA THR A 46 -8.30 -3.50 4.51
C THR A 46 -8.43 -2.14 5.19
N HIS A 47 -9.66 -1.72 5.49
CA HIS A 47 -9.93 -0.47 6.19
C HIS A 47 -9.29 -0.47 7.57
N HIS A 48 -9.50 -1.53 8.35
CA HIS A 48 -8.97 -1.65 9.70
C HIS A 48 -7.44 -1.51 9.72
N ASP A 49 -6.76 -2.32 8.91
CA ASP A 49 -5.30 -2.35 8.88
C ASP A 49 -4.69 -1.03 8.39
N LEU A 50 -5.29 -0.40 7.36
CA LEU A 50 -4.77 0.85 6.81
C LEU A 50 -5.06 2.04 7.73
N GLN A 51 -6.19 2.05 8.43
CA GLN A 51 -6.46 3.06 9.46
C GLN A 51 -5.54 2.89 10.67
N GLU A 52 -5.29 1.67 11.13
CA GLU A 52 -4.31 1.41 12.18
C GLU A 52 -2.91 1.90 11.75
N ALA A 53 -2.52 1.60 10.51
CA ALA A 53 -1.26 2.05 9.95
C ALA A 53 -1.15 3.59 9.94
N TYR A 54 -2.20 4.26 9.47
CA TYR A 54 -2.27 5.71 9.42
C TYR A 54 -2.24 6.36 10.82
N GLN A 55 -2.95 5.82 11.80
CA GLN A 55 -2.96 6.32 13.19
C GLN A 55 -1.58 6.22 13.86
N LYS A 56 -0.82 5.17 13.55
CA LYS A 56 0.56 5.04 14.06
C LYS A 56 1.49 6.07 13.43
N LEU A 57 1.30 6.38 12.15
CA LEU A 57 2.03 7.45 11.46
C LEU A 57 1.72 8.82 12.07
N THR A 58 0.45 9.16 12.27
CA THR A 58 0.06 10.45 12.83
C THR A 58 0.63 10.64 14.23
N THR A 59 0.63 9.60 15.05
CA THR A 59 1.22 9.63 16.40
C THR A 59 2.67 10.11 16.41
N ILE A 60 3.47 9.84 15.37
CA ILE A 60 4.85 10.35 15.28
C ILE A 60 4.87 11.81 14.85
N VAL A 61 4.13 12.13 13.79
CA VAL A 61 4.16 13.47 13.20
C VAL A 61 3.63 14.52 14.18
N THR A 62 2.72 14.12 15.08
CA THR A 62 2.14 14.99 16.10
C THR A 62 2.89 14.97 17.43
N GLN A 63 3.97 14.19 17.58
CA GLN A 63 4.73 14.18 18.83
C GLN A 63 5.45 15.52 19.02
N PRO A 64 5.23 16.21 20.16
CA PRO A 64 5.93 17.48 20.43
C PRO A 64 7.43 17.29 20.66
N THR A 65 7.84 16.09 21.07
CA THR A 65 9.24 15.67 21.22
C THR A 65 9.37 14.27 20.65
N PHE A 66 10.35 14.06 19.76
CA PHE A 66 10.57 12.75 19.14
C PHE A 66 10.87 11.70 20.21
N THR A 67 10.01 10.69 20.30
CA THR A 67 10.20 9.52 21.15
C THR A 67 10.22 8.27 20.26
N PRO A 68 11.22 7.38 20.37
CA PRO A 68 11.25 6.15 19.58
C PRO A 68 9.99 5.30 19.84
N THR A 69 9.19 5.09 18.80
CA THR A 69 7.91 4.36 18.86
C THR A 69 8.05 2.86 18.54
N GLY A 70 9.26 2.39 18.24
CA GLY A 70 9.50 1.04 17.74
C GLY A 70 9.04 0.85 16.29
N PRO A 71 8.93 -0.40 15.80
CA PRO A 71 8.42 -0.69 14.47
C PRO A 71 6.94 -0.31 14.37
N LEU A 72 6.65 0.71 13.57
CA LEU A 72 5.32 1.32 13.45
C LEU A 72 4.33 0.41 12.75
N LEU A 73 4.79 -0.15 11.64
CA LEU A 73 4.05 -1.15 10.88
C LEU A 73 4.84 -2.44 11.04
N LYS A 74 4.16 -3.52 11.40
CA LYS A 74 4.76 -4.84 11.17
C LYS A 74 5.07 -4.87 9.68
N GLY A 75 6.33 -5.08 9.31
CA GLY A 75 6.70 -5.23 7.90
C GLY A 75 5.76 -6.24 7.27
N THR A 76 5.28 -5.96 6.06
CA THR A 76 4.39 -6.87 5.33
C THR A 76 5.06 -8.24 5.27
N ALA A 77 4.42 -9.27 5.80
CA ALA A 77 4.88 -10.64 5.70
C ALA A 77 4.22 -11.28 4.48
N GLY A 78 5.02 -11.82 3.56
CA GLY A 78 4.48 -12.40 2.33
C GLY A 78 3.85 -11.35 1.42
N LEU A 79 2.71 -11.72 0.82
CA LEU A 79 1.89 -10.85 -0.02
C LEU A 79 0.54 -10.64 0.65
N ILE A 80 0.14 -9.38 0.81
CA ILE A 80 -1.16 -9.01 1.35
C ILE A 80 -1.97 -8.33 0.25
N GLU A 81 -3.15 -8.88 -0.04
CA GLU A 81 -4.12 -8.24 -0.93
C GLU A 81 -4.99 -7.25 -0.15
N ARG A 82 -4.96 -6.00 -0.58
CA ARG A 82 -5.77 -4.90 -0.06
C ARG A 82 -6.88 -4.62 -1.07
N GLN A 83 -8.12 -4.89 -0.69
CA GLN A 83 -9.26 -4.85 -1.59
C GLN A 83 -10.03 -3.55 -1.44
N PHE A 84 -10.36 -2.93 -2.58
CA PHE A 84 -11.15 -1.72 -2.65
C PHE A 84 -12.19 -1.80 -3.77
N GLU A 85 -13.28 -1.10 -3.59
CA GLU A 85 -14.30 -0.86 -4.59
C GLU A 85 -14.27 0.62 -4.98
N MET A 86 -14.34 0.89 -6.28
CA MET A 86 -14.56 2.24 -6.78
C MET A 86 -16.03 2.39 -7.17
N VAL A 87 -16.70 3.31 -6.48
CA VAL A 87 -18.13 3.55 -6.61
C VAL A 87 -18.35 4.91 -7.27
N PHE A 88 -19.10 4.95 -8.38
CA PHE A 88 -19.47 6.18 -9.06
C PHE A 88 -20.98 6.36 -8.95
N LYS A 89 -21.43 7.51 -8.42
CA LYS A 89 -22.87 7.84 -8.27
C LYS A 89 -23.65 6.72 -7.56
N GLY A 90 -23.05 6.12 -6.52
CA GLY A 90 -23.66 5.03 -5.73
C GLY A 90 -23.63 3.65 -6.40
N LYS A 91 -22.98 3.49 -7.56
CA LYS A 91 -22.84 2.20 -8.24
C LYS A 91 -21.37 1.77 -8.28
N LYS A 92 -21.11 0.53 -7.84
CA LYS A 92 -19.81 -0.12 -7.99
C LYS A 92 -19.48 -0.31 -9.48
N GLU A 93 -18.35 0.21 -9.91
CA GLU A 93 -17.87 0.11 -11.31
C GLU A 93 -16.58 -0.71 -11.42
N LEU A 94 -15.69 -0.64 -10.43
CA LEU A 94 -14.37 -1.27 -10.46
C LEU A 94 -14.01 -1.92 -9.12
N ASP A 95 -13.32 -3.05 -9.21
CA ASP A 95 -12.64 -3.68 -8.09
C ASP A 95 -11.14 -3.41 -8.22
N LEU A 96 -10.54 -2.79 -7.20
CA LEU A 96 -9.10 -2.56 -7.14
C LEU A 96 -8.49 -3.50 -6.10
N VAL A 97 -7.39 -4.16 -6.46
CA VAL A 97 -6.61 -4.98 -5.53
C VAL A 97 -5.19 -4.47 -5.52
N PHE A 98 -4.77 -3.87 -4.41
CA PHE A 98 -3.38 -3.50 -4.17
C PHE A 98 -2.68 -4.68 -3.50
N CYS A 99 -1.71 -5.26 -4.17
CA CYS A 99 -0.82 -6.25 -3.62
C CYS A 99 0.34 -5.54 -2.93
N ASP A 100 0.30 -5.47 -1.60
CA ASP A 100 1.39 -5.00 -0.75
C ASP A 100 2.29 -6.19 -0.41
N ILE A 101 3.56 -6.10 -0.79
CA ILE A 101 4.51 -7.23 -0.69
C ILE A 101 5.60 -6.93 0.34
N ALA A 102 6.10 -7.97 1.00
CA ALA A 102 7.36 -7.88 1.73
C ALA A 102 8.47 -7.49 0.76
N GLY A 103 9.30 -6.48 1.09
CA GLY A 103 10.38 -6.04 0.21
C GLY A 103 11.46 -7.12 0.03
N GLY A 104 11.65 -7.97 1.04
CA GLY A 104 12.54 -9.13 0.99
C GLY A 104 12.17 -10.17 -0.07
N ILE A 105 10.92 -10.23 -0.54
CA ILE A 105 10.48 -11.20 -1.56
C ILE A 105 11.20 -10.99 -2.89
N ILE A 106 11.54 -9.75 -3.23
CA ILE A 106 12.26 -9.42 -4.48
C ILE A 106 13.65 -10.07 -4.50
N ARG A 107 14.21 -10.38 -3.33
CA ARG A 107 15.53 -11.00 -3.17
C ARG A 107 15.46 -12.51 -2.85
N ALA A 108 14.27 -13.09 -2.78
CA ALA A 108 14.10 -14.50 -2.47
C ALA A 108 14.60 -15.38 -3.63
N ALA A 109 15.15 -16.55 -3.30
CA ALA A 109 15.61 -17.51 -4.30
C ALA A 109 14.43 -18.13 -5.07
N GLU A 110 14.68 -18.55 -6.31
CA GLU A 110 13.71 -19.32 -7.11
C GLU A 110 13.32 -20.62 -6.38
N GLY A 111 12.02 -20.93 -6.38
CA GLY A 111 11.43 -22.04 -5.62
C GLY A 111 10.88 -21.66 -4.24
N ASN A 112 11.07 -20.41 -3.81
CA ASN A 112 10.32 -19.86 -2.67
C ASN A 112 8.85 -19.61 -3.08
N ARG A 113 7.91 -20.12 -2.28
CA ARG A 113 6.46 -19.99 -2.54
C ARG A 113 6.00 -18.53 -2.66
N ASP A 114 6.50 -17.64 -1.81
CA ASP A 114 6.14 -16.22 -1.82
C ASP A 114 6.68 -15.51 -3.07
N PHE A 115 7.83 -15.96 -3.58
CA PHE A 115 8.39 -15.46 -4.84
C PHE A 115 7.57 -15.89 -6.06
N ASP A 116 7.08 -17.14 -6.07
CA ASP A 116 6.22 -17.64 -7.14
C ASP A 116 4.83 -16.99 -7.13
N GLU A 117 4.28 -16.75 -5.94
CA GLU A 117 3.06 -15.98 -5.76
C GLU A 117 3.23 -14.53 -6.24
N PHE A 118 4.33 -13.87 -5.83
CA PHE A 118 4.70 -12.54 -6.32
C PHE A 118 4.78 -12.49 -7.85
N LYS A 119 5.49 -13.42 -8.50
CA LYS A 119 5.60 -13.48 -9.97
C LYS A 119 4.23 -13.64 -10.62
N THR A 120 3.34 -14.43 -10.02
CA THR A 120 1.98 -14.64 -10.52
C THR A 120 1.17 -13.35 -10.46
N ARG A 121 1.21 -12.63 -9.33
CA ARG A 121 0.50 -11.33 -9.18
C ARG A 121 1.10 -10.24 -10.06
N LEU A 122 2.42 -10.21 -10.18
CA LEU A 122 3.11 -9.26 -11.06
C LEU A 122 2.66 -9.41 -12.52
N LYS A 123 2.46 -10.64 -13.01
CA LYS A 123 1.94 -10.88 -14.38
C LYS A 123 0.47 -10.46 -14.56
N GLN A 124 -0.30 -10.42 -13.47
CA GLN A 124 -1.70 -9.98 -13.47
C GLN A 124 -1.84 -8.46 -13.30
N ALA A 125 -0.77 -7.79 -12.86
CA ALA A 125 -0.78 -6.39 -12.52
C ALA A 125 -0.98 -5.53 -13.77
N VAL A 126 -1.96 -4.63 -13.70
CA VAL A 126 -2.18 -3.60 -14.72
C VAL A 126 -1.36 -2.34 -14.39
N VAL A 127 -1.15 -2.09 -13.09
CA VAL A 127 -0.37 -0.96 -12.58
C VAL A 127 0.69 -1.48 -11.62
N ILE A 128 1.90 -0.95 -11.76
CA ILE A 128 3.01 -1.21 -10.84
C ILE A 128 3.43 0.14 -10.24
N ILE A 129 3.31 0.25 -8.92
CA ILE A 129 3.72 1.41 -8.13
C ILE A 129 5.06 1.06 -7.49
N ASN A 130 6.12 1.67 -8.00
CA ASN A 130 7.46 1.53 -7.43
C ASN A 130 7.66 2.59 -6.34
N VAL A 131 7.79 2.13 -5.10
CA VAL A 131 7.96 2.98 -3.93
C VAL A 131 9.44 3.07 -3.61
N ILE A 132 9.94 4.30 -3.55
CA ILE A 132 11.35 4.59 -3.33
C ILE A 132 11.48 5.55 -2.16
N ASP A 133 12.46 5.30 -1.30
CA ASP A 133 12.82 6.19 -0.22
C ASP A 133 13.67 7.33 -0.79
N GLY A 134 13.07 8.52 -0.85
CA GLY A 134 13.69 9.69 -1.43
C GLY A 134 14.93 10.16 -0.66
N SER A 135 14.98 9.99 0.67
CA SER A 135 16.16 10.38 1.44
C SER A 135 17.34 9.46 1.13
N ALA A 136 17.09 8.15 1.06
CA ALA A 136 18.11 7.16 0.69
C ALA A 136 18.65 7.38 -0.73
N LEU A 137 17.81 7.85 -1.68
CA LEU A 137 18.27 8.22 -3.02
C LEU A 137 19.19 9.45 -3.03
N VAL A 138 18.89 10.44 -2.19
CA VAL A 138 19.66 11.69 -2.13
C VAL A 138 21.00 11.46 -1.43
N GLU A 139 21.02 10.69 -0.33
CA GLU A 139 22.24 10.35 0.40
C GLU A 139 23.19 9.43 -0.39
N GLY A 140 22.67 8.61 -1.31
CA GLY A 140 23.47 7.70 -2.13
C GLY A 140 24.19 8.35 -3.32
N ASN A 141 23.98 9.65 -3.56
CA ASN A 141 24.47 10.35 -4.77
C ASN A 141 25.79 11.12 -4.55
N ASP A 142 26.45 10.92 -3.41
CA ASP A 142 27.74 11.54 -3.05
C ASP A 142 28.97 10.65 -3.39
N LEU A 143 28.88 9.83 -4.46
CA LEU A 143 30.03 9.05 -4.99
C LEU A 143 30.45 9.52 -6.38
#